data_AF-A0A7K3Y5V6-F1
#
_entry.id   AF-A0A7K3Y5V6-F1
#
_cell.length_a   1.000
_cell.length_b   1.000
_cell.length_c   1.000
_cell.angle_alpha   90.00
_cell.angle_beta   90.00
_cell.angle_gamma   90.00
#
_symmetry.space_group_name_H-M   'P 1'
#
loop_
_entity.id
_entity.type
_entity.pdbx_description
1 polymer ?
#
loop_
_entity_poly.entity_id
_entity_poly.type
_entity_poly.pdbx_seq_one_letter_code
_entity_poly.pdbx_strand_id
1 'polypeptide(L)'
;MGVSIRNILTDCKETLTWSDLPGVAAVDAHNALYQFLSIIRQPDGTPLMNGAGRVTSHLSGILFRAANFLEKGIQPVFVFDGKPPEFKQETIEQRREVRDRANEAWKVALKEGDTEEAYKQATASTRIDRHIIESSHELLGLLGIPVVQAPGEGEAQAAHMAQKRNVTYAVSQDYDSLLFGSPVLVRNLTVSGRRKARGRTITINPERIVLSSVLDHLGITREQLIDIGILVGTDFNPGIRGVGGKTALKIVRNNEFESLIAEKQPDFDPGPIREFFLNPPVTDDYTLEWGRPDVEGIVEMLCGRYDFSEDRVRGALARISVKPTQKTLDAWF
;
A
#
# COMPACT_ATOMS: atom_id res chain seq x y z
N MET A 1 -1.62 -6.05 6.12
CA MET A 1 -0.63 -6.99 5.56
C MET A 1 0.72 -6.54 6.12
N GLY A 2 1.81 -7.26 5.87
CA GLY A 2 3.15 -6.79 6.23
C GLY A 2 3.57 -6.92 7.70
N VAL A 3 4.75 -6.37 7.98
CA VAL A 3 5.50 -6.64 9.22
C VAL A 3 4.97 -5.84 10.42
N SER A 4 4.74 -6.54 11.54
CA SER A 4 4.15 -5.98 12.77
C SER A 4 5.15 -5.25 13.69
N ILE A 5 5.91 -4.31 13.12
CA ILE A 5 6.95 -3.52 13.83
C ILE A 5 6.48 -2.11 14.25
N ARG A 6 5.19 -1.80 14.11
CA ARG A 6 4.63 -0.46 14.43
C ARG A 6 5.04 0.08 15.80
N ASN A 7 5.10 -0.78 16.81
CA ASN A 7 5.32 -0.38 18.20
C ASN A 7 6.72 0.19 18.47
N ILE A 8 7.73 -0.20 17.71
CA ILE A 8 9.10 0.34 17.80
C ILE A 8 9.33 1.54 16.88
N LEU A 9 8.39 1.81 15.96
CA LEU A 9 8.47 2.95 15.04
C LEU A 9 7.65 4.16 15.49
N THR A 10 6.92 4.05 16.61
CA THR A 10 5.98 5.07 17.08
C THR A 10 6.63 6.45 17.21
N ASP A 11 7.82 6.51 17.79
CA ASP A 11 8.54 7.76 18.07
C ASP A 11 9.29 8.31 16.84
N CYS A 12 9.32 7.55 15.75
CA CYS A 12 9.94 7.93 14.47
C CYS A 12 8.92 8.44 13.43
N LYS A 13 7.64 8.53 13.82
CA LYS A 13 6.56 8.98 12.94
C LYS A 13 6.39 10.48 13.04
N GLU A 14 6.47 11.13 11.90
CA GLU A 14 6.14 12.54 11.74
C GLU A 14 4.78 12.67 11.08
N THR A 15 3.85 13.39 11.71
CA THR A 15 2.56 13.71 11.09
C THR A 15 2.76 14.83 10.08
N LEU A 16 2.33 14.60 8.84
CA LEU A 16 2.46 15.56 7.75
C LEU A 16 1.13 16.24 7.42
N THR A 17 1.26 17.41 6.79
CA THR A 17 0.17 18.08 6.08
C THR A 17 0.38 17.96 4.57
N TRP A 18 -0.63 18.37 3.78
CA TRP A 18 -0.55 18.31 2.33
C TRP A 18 0.56 19.17 1.72
N SER A 19 0.98 20.24 2.40
CA SER A 19 2.07 21.10 1.92
C SER A 19 3.46 20.46 2.04
N ASP A 20 3.60 19.41 2.86
CA ASP A 20 4.89 18.74 3.11
C ASP A 20 5.15 17.58 2.12
N LEU A 21 4.19 17.30 1.25
CA LEU A 21 4.15 16.14 0.36
C LEU A 21 4.41 16.37 -1.13
N PRO A 22 4.55 17.60 -1.70
CA PRO A 22 4.85 17.73 -3.12
C PRO A 22 6.08 16.90 -3.55
N GLY A 23 6.01 16.31 -4.74
CA GLY A 23 7.04 15.41 -5.23
C GLY A 23 6.47 14.19 -5.95
N VAL A 24 7.34 13.22 -6.24
CA VAL A 24 6.97 11.98 -6.93
C VAL A 24 6.76 10.88 -5.91
N ALA A 25 5.57 10.25 -5.93
CA ALA A 25 5.17 9.25 -4.96
C ALA A 25 5.07 7.86 -5.60
N ALA A 26 5.94 6.92 -5.21
CA ALA A 26 5.82 5.52 -5.63
C ALA A 26 4.80 4.79 -4.75
N VAL A 27 3.59 4.63 -5.26
CA VAL A 27 2.48 3.98 -4.57
C VAL A 27 2.51 2.49 -4.83
N ASP A 28 2.63 1.69 -3.76
CA ASP A 28 2.34 0.25 -3.84
C ASP A 28 0.87 0.08 -4.27
N ALA A 29 0.68 -0.44 -5.48
CA ALA A 29 -0.63 -0.58 -6.08
C ALA A 29 -1.46 -1.63 -5.34
N HIS A 30 -0.90 -2.79 -4.97
CA HIS A 30 -1.66 -3.84 -4.29
C HIS A 30 -2.11 -3.39 -2.91
N ASN A 31 -1.24 -2.70 -2.16
CA ASN A 31 -1.60 -2.10 -0.89
C ASN A 31 -2.71 -1.04 -1.07
N ALA A 32 -2.55 -0.11 -2.02
CA ALA A 32 -3.53 0.93 -2.30
C ALA A 32 -4.90 0.37 -2.71
N LEU A 33 -4.93 -0.60 -3.63
CA LEU A 33 -6.14 -1.27 -4.09
C LEU A 33 -6.86 -1.97 -2.94
N TYR A 34 -6.11 -2.68 -2.08
CA TYR A 34 -6.67 -3.31 -0.89
C TYR A 34 -7.29 -2.28 0.06
N GLN A 35 -6.63 -1.13 0.27
CA GLN A 35 -7.20 -0.03 1.07
C GLN A 35 -8.49 0.52 0.45
N PHE A 36 -8.53 0.73 -0.86
CA PHE A 36 -9.74 1.21 -1.55
C PHE A 36 -10.89 0.23 -1.41
N LEU A 37 -10.65 -1.06 -1.64
CA LEU A 37 -11.65 -2.11 -1.48
C LEU A 37 -12.13 -2.25 -0.03
N SER A 38 -11.26 -2.00 0.96
CA SER A 38 -11.61 -2.11 2.38
C SER A 38 -12.38 -0.88 2.90
N ILE A 39 -12.08 0.30 2.38
CA ILE A 39 -12.60 1.57 2.91
C ILE A 39 -13.80 2.09 2.12
N ILE A 40 -13.77 1.94 0.79
CA ILE A 40 -14.78 2.49 -0.12
C ILE A 40 -15.87 1.44 -0.29
N ARG A 41 -16.87 1.49 0.58
CA ARG A 41 -17.96 0.53 0.69
C ARG A 41 -19.29 1.25 0.89
N GLN A 42 -20.37 0.54 0.63
CA GLN A 42 -21.72 0.96 0.99
C GLN A 42 -21.90 0.93 2.52
N PRO A 43 -22.96 1.56 3.07
CA PRO A 43 -23.22 1.59 4.51
C PRO A 43 -23.34 0.21 5.17
N ASP A 44 -23.82 -0.79 4.43
CA ASP A 44 -23.95 -2.19 4.86
C ASP A 44 -22.62 -2.97 4.78
N GLY A 45 -21.53 -2.33 4.34
CA GLY A 45 -20.22 -2.95 4.17
C GLY A 45 -20.02 -3.68 2.86
N THR A 46 -21.01 -3.72 1.96
CA THR A 46 -20.80 -4.27 0.62
C THR A 46 -19.84 -3.37 -0.18
N PRO A 47 -18.94 -3.94 -1.00
CA PRO A 47 -18.15 -3.15 -1.95
C PRO A 47 -19.06 -2.33 -2.87
N LEU A 48 -18.52 -1.23 -3.41
CA LEU A 48 -19.19 -0.56 -4.52
C LEU A 48 -19.20 -1.51 -5.72
N MET A 49 -20.33 -1.57 -6.43
CA MET A 49 -20.51 -2.42 -7.60
C MET A 49 -21.27 -1.67 -8.69
N ASN A 50 -21.09 -2.10 -9.94
CA ASN A 50 -21.93 -1.67 -11.06
C ASN A 50 -23.21 -2.53 -11.14
N GLY A 51 -24.10 -2.23 -12.10
CA GLY A 51 -25.35 -2.95 -12.32
C GLY A 51 -25.19 -4.43 -12.69
N ALA A 52 -24.00 -4.83 -13.16
CA ALA A 52 -23.64 -6.22 -13.43
C ALA A 52 -23.02 -6.95 -12.21
N GLY A 53 -22.95 -6.30 -11.04
CA GLY A 53 -22.38 -6.86 -9.82
C GLY A 53 -20.84 -6.91 -9.80
N ARG A 54 -20.16 -6.22 -10.72
CA ARG A 54 -18.68 -6.11 -10.71
C ARG A 54 -18.25 -5.07 -9.69
N VAL A 55 -17.24 -5.39 -8.88
CA VAL A 55 -16.70 -4.46 -7.88
C VAL A 55 -16.04 -3.26 -8.56
N THR A 56 -16.28 -2.05 -8.05
CA THR A 56 -15.79 -0.78 -8.61
C THR A 56 -15.10 0.12 -7.58
N SER A 57 -15.00 -0.32 -6.31
CA SER A 57 -14.38 0.46 -5.23
C SER A 57 -12.95 0.92 -5.55
N HIS A 58 -12.17 0.09 -6.24
CA HIS A 58 -10.80 0.41 -6.64
C HIS A 58 -10.75 1.53 -7.68
N LEU A 59 -11.64 1.53 -8.68
CA LEU A 59 -11.72 2.59 -9.71
C LEU A 59 -12.07 3.94 -9.09
N SER A 60 -13.03 3.93 -8.16
CA SER A 60 -13.38 5.12 -7.37
C SER A 60 -12.19 5.62 -6.56
N GLY A 61 -11.50 4.71 -5.88
CA GLY A 61 -10.29 5.02 -5.12
C GLY A 61 -9.20 5.67 -5.99
N ILE A 62 -8.88 5.04 -7.13
CA ILE A 62 -7.89 5.55 -8.08
C ILE A 62 -8.28 6.95 -8.56
N LEU A 63 -9.48 7.14 -9.12
CA LEU A 63 -9.91 8.42 -9.70
C LEU A 63 -9.80 9.56 -8.68
N PHE A 64 -10.44 9.40 -7.51
CA PHE A 64 -10.53 10.49 -6.54
C PHE A 64 -9.20 10.74 -5.81
N ARG A 65 -8.38 9.71 -5.59
CA ARG A 65 -7.07 9.87 -4.98
C ARG A 65 -6.04 10.44 -5.93
N ALA A 66 -5.99 9.96 -7.17
CA ALA A 66 -5.16 10.55 -8.21
C ALA A 66 -5.49 12.04 -8.37
N ALA A 67 -6.78 12.39 -8.46
CA ALA A 67 -7.21 13.78 -8.55
C ALA A 67 -6.74 14.63 -7.37
N ASN A 68 -6.86 14.09 -6.15
CA ASN A 68 -6.40 14.78 -4.95
C ASN A 68 -4.87 14.94 -4.91
N PHE A 69 -4.11 13.91 -5.29
CA PHE A 69 -2.65 13.96 -5.32
C PHE A 69 -2.15 15.02 -6.29
N LEU A 70 -2.64 14.98 -7.53
CA LEU A 70 -2.26 15.94 -8.56
C LEU A 70 -2.61 17.38 -8.18
N GLU A 71 -3.80 17.61 -7.61
CA GLU A 71 -4.21 18.93 -7.08
C GLU A 71 -3.27 19.44 -5.97
N LYS A 72 -2.64 18.54 -5.21
CA LYS A 72 -1.69 18.87 -4.14
C LYS A 72 -0.23 18.88 -4.59
N GLY A 73 0.05 18.79 -5.89
CA GLY A 73 1.41 18.79 -6.42
C GLY A 73 2.17 17.48 -6.19
N ILE A 74 1.45 16.39 -5.94
CA ILE A 74 2.00 15.04 -5.81
C ILE A 74 1.82 14.33 -7.15
N GLN A 75 2.90 13.83 -7.71
CA GLN A 75 2.92 13.06 -8.96
C GLN A 75 3.00 11.57 -8.62
N PRO A 76 1.88 10.82 -8.64
CA PRO A 76 1.89 9.40 -8.28
C PRO A 76 2.45 8.56 -9.43
N VAL A 77 3.22 7.53 -9.11
CA VAL A 77 3.48 6.37 -9.97
C VAL A 77 2.99 5.13 -9.23
N PHE A 78 2.21 4.28 -9.88
CA PHE A 78 1.71 3.06 -9.27
C PHE A 78 2.65 1.89 -9.59
N VAL A 79 3.07 1.17 -8.57
CA VAL A 79 3.98 0.03 -8.69
C VAL A 79 3.20 -1.24 -8.40
N PHE A 80 3.03 -2.09 -9.40
CA PHE A 80 2.31 -3.36 -9.28
C PHE A 80 3.29 -4.50 -9.04
N ASP A 81 2.88 -5.46 -8.21
CA ASP A 81 3.64 -6.68 -7.93
C ASP A 81 3.76 -7.53 -9.19
N GLY A 82 4.92 -8.15 -9.34
CA GLY A 82 5.20 -9.21 -10.29
C GLY A 82 4.98 -10.59 -9.68
N LYS A 83 5.90 -11.51 -9.98
CA LYS A 83 5.81 -12.88 -9.49
C LYS A 83 6.27 -12.91 -8.02
N PRO A 84 5.45 -13.40 -7.07
CA PRO A 84 5.87 -13.53 -5.69
C PRO A 84 6.97 -14.59 -5.54
N PRO A 85 7.88 -14.47 -4.55
CA PRO A 85 8.89 -15.49 -4.29
C PRO A 85 8.27 -16.79 -3.77
N GLU A 86 8.98 -17.91 -3.92
CA GLU A 86 8.46 -19.25 -3.59
C GLU A 86 8.08 -19.39 -2.11
N PHE A 87 8.88 -18.83 -1.21
CA PHE A 87 8.61 -18.86 0.23
C PHE A 87 7.39 -18.00 0.64
N LYS A 88 6.83 -17.17 -0.25
CA LYS A 88 5.55 -16.45 0.00
C LYS A 88 4.32 -17.32 -0.28
N GLN A 89 4.47 -18.45 -0.97
CA GLN A 89 3.34 -19.28 -1.42
C GLN A 89 2.48 -19.79 -0.25
N GLU A 90 3.13 -20.20 0.84
CA GLU A 90 2.41 -20.66 2.04
C GLU A 90 1.53 -19.55 2.63
N THR A 91 2.07 -18.33 2.76
CA THR A 91 1.31 -17.17 3.25
C THR A 91 0.17 -16.78 2.30
N ILE A 92 0.36 -16.93 0.99
CA ILE A 92 -0.71 -16.71 -0.01
C ILE A 92 -1.84 -17.71 0.19
N GLU A 93 -1.54 -18.99 0.39
CA GLU A 93 -2.56 -20.01 0.61
C GLU A 93 -3.28 -19.81 1.96
N GLN A 94 -2.55 -19.52 3.03
CA GLN A 94 -3.15 -19.18 4.33
C GLN A 94 -4.09 -17.97 4.23
N ARG A 95 -3.70 -16.93 3.48
CA ARG A 95 -4.56 -15.76 3.22
C ARG A 95 -5.80 -16.13 2.42
N ARG A 96 -5.67 -17.06 1.47
CA ARG A 96 -6.79 -17.56 0.68
C ARG A 96 -7.79 -18.30 1.57
N GLU A 97 -7.34 -19.23 2.40
CA GLU A 97 -8.22 -19.94 3.33
C GLU A 97 -8.97 -19.02 4.30
N VAL A 98 -8.27 -18.01 4.83
CA VAL A 98 -8.88 -17.01 5.73
C VAL A 98 -9.96 -16.22 4.99
N ARG A 99 -9.71 -15.84 3.73
CA ARG A 99 -10.70 -15.12 2.90
C ARG A 99 -11.90 -15.98 2.57
N ASP A 100 -11.70 -17.26 2.25
CA ASP A 100 -12.78 -18.19 1.91
C ASP A 100 -13.69 -18.40 3.12
N ARG A 101 -13.10 -18.63 4.31
CA ARG A 101 -13.84 -18.69 5.58
C ARG A 101 -14.58 -17.39 5.89
N ALA A 102 -13.96 -16.23 5.67
CA ALA A 102 -14.61 -14.94 5.88
C ALA A 102 -15.78 -14.72 4.90
N ASN A 103 -15.67 -15.20 3.66
CA ASN A 103 -16.74 -15.09 2.67
C ASN A 103 -17.96 -15.94 3.05
N GLU A 104 -17.74 -17.15 3.58
CA GLU A 104 -18.81 -17.99 4.12
C GLU A 104 -19.48 -17.33 5.33
N ALA A 105 -18.69 -16.85 6.29
CA ALA A 105 -19.18 -16.15 7.47
C ALA A 105 -19.97 -14.87 7.10
N TRP A 106 -19.52 -14.13 6.08
CA TRP A 106 -20.22 -12.95 5.57
C TRP A 106 -21.62 -13.29 5.06
N LYS A 107 -21.76 -14.37 4.28
CA LYS A 107 -23.08 -14.81 3.77
C LYS A 107 -24.04 -15.21 4.89
N VAL A 108 -23.51 -15.79 5.97
CA VAL A 108 -24.30 -16.14 7.17
C VAL A 108 -24.74 -14.87 7.88
N ALA A 109 -23.82 -13.96 8.20
CA ALA A 109 -24.13 -12.71 8.89
C ALA A 109 -25.15 -11.83 8.12
N LEU A 110 -25.07 -11.81 6.78
CA LEU A 110 -26.04 -11.10 5.95
C LEU A 110 -27.45 -11.70 6.04
N LYS A 111 -27.58 -13.04 6.12
CA LYS A 111 -28.87 -13.71 6.31
C LYS A 111 -29.45 -13.48 7.70
N GLU A 112 -28.59 -13.36 8.71
CA GLU A 112 -28.97 -13.13 10.11
C GLU A 112 -29.26 -11.64 10.40
N GLY A 113 -28.93 -10.74 9.47
CA GLY A 113 -29.12 -9.29 9.63
C GLY A 113 -28.10 -8.63 10.57
N ASP A 114 -27.02 -9.34 10.94
CA ASP A 114 -25.92 -8.78 11.73
C ASP A 114 -25.02 -7.92 10.85
N THR A 115 -25.40 -6.64 10.73
CA THR A 115 -24.68 -5.67 9.90
C THR A 115 -23.24 -5.42 10.35
N GLU A 116 -22.92 -5.54 11.64
CA GLU A 116 -21.55 -5.29 12.13
C GLU A 116 -20.63 -6.46 11.79
N GLU A 117 -21.06 -7.69 12.04
CA GLU A 117 -20.27 -8.87 11.68
C GLU A 117 -20.22 -9.04 10.16
N ALA A 118 -21.30 -8.74 9.43
CA ALA A 118 -21.29 -8.74 7.96
C ALA A 118 -20.25 -7.74 7.42
N TYR A 119 -20.18 -6.51 7.95
CA TYR A 119 -19.17 -5.53 7.54
C TYR A 119 -17.74 -6.02 7.76
N LYS A 120 -17.48 -6.61 8.93
CA LYS A 120 -16.17 -7.14 9.30
C LYS A 120 -15.75 -8.29 8.40
N GLN A 121 -16.63 -9.26 8.18
CA GLN A 121 -16.36 -10.43 7.33
C GLN A 121 -16.24 -10.05 5.85
N ALA A 122 -17.03 -9.10 5.37
CA ALA A 122 -16.93 -8.56 4.00
C ALA A 122 -15.59 -7.85 3.75
N THR A 123 -15.01 -7.23 4.77
CA THR A 123 -13.68 -6.62 4.68
C THR A 123 -12.60 -7.69 4.64
N ALA A 124 -12.70 -8.71 5.51
CA ALA A 124 -11.75 -9.81 5.58
C ALA A 124 -11.74 -10.70 4.32
N SER A 125 -12.89 -10.83 3.63
CA SER A 125 -13.01 -11.61 2.38
C SER A 125 -12.54 -10.88 1.12
N THR A 126 -12.08 -9.62 1.23
CA THR A 126 -11.62 -8.81 0.09
C THR A 126 -10.54 -9.53 -0.71
N ARG A 127 -10.76 -9.64 -2.03
CA ARG A 127 -9.82 -10.20 -2.98
C ARG A 127 -9.50 -9.19 -4.07
N ILE A 128 -8.22 -9.06 -4.39
CA ILE A 128 -7.75 -8.42 -5.62
C ILE A 128 -7.68 -9.53 -6.67
N ASP A 129 -8.46 -9.40 -7.73
CA ASP A 129 -8.45 -10.34 -8.85
C ASP A 129 -8.00 -9.67 -10.14
N ARG A 130 -7.94 -10.48 -11.20
CA ARG A 130 -7.49 -10.03 -12.52
C ARG A 130 -8.30 -8.84 -13.04
N HIS A 131 -9.62 -8.83 -12.82
CA HIS A 131 -10.48 -7.74 -13.24
C HIS A 131 -10.09 -6.42 -12.55
N ILE A 132 -9.85 -6.47 -11.24
CA ILE A 132 -9.41 -5.29 -10.47
C ILE A 132 -8.07 -4.77 -11.01
N ILE A 133 -7.10 -5.65 -11.27
CA ILE A 133 -5.79 -5.25 -11.81
C ILE A 133 -5.93 -4.64 -13.21
N GLU A 134 -6.55 -5.34 -14.16
CA GLU A 134 -6.66 -4.87 -15.55
C GLU A 134 -7.42 -3.55 -15.67
N SER A 135 -8.54 -3.41 -14.96
CA SER A 135 -9.30 -2.15 -14.94
C SER A 135 -8.58 -1.03 -14.19
N SER A 136 -7.71 -1.35 -13.21
CA SER A 136 -6.84 -0.35 -12.59
C SER A 136 -5.79 0.18 -13.57
N HIS A 137 -5.12 -0.71 -14.30
CA HIS A 137 -4.16 -0.32 -15.33
C HIS A 137 -4.81 0.55 -16.41
N GLU A 138 -5.98 0.15 -16.90
CA GLU A 138 -6.73 0.91 -17.91
C GLU A 138 -7.05 2.33 -17.42
N LEU A 139 -7.60 2.46 -16.21
CA LEU A 139 -7.93 3.77 -15.65
C LEU A 139 -6.68 4.64 -15.39
N LEU A 140 -5.59 4.05 -14.89
CA LEU A 140 -4.33 4.78 -14.67
C LEU A 140 -3.74 5.28 -16.00
N GLY A 141 -3.77 4.45 -17.04
CA GLY A 141 -3.34 4.83 -18.39
C GLY A 141 -4.19 5.97 -18.95
N LEU A 142 -5.51 5.89 -18.83
CA LEU A 142 -6.42 6.97 -19.25
C LEU A 142 -6.21 8.25 -18.44
N LEU A 143 -5.84 8.17 -17.16
CA LEU A 143 -5.47 9.33 -16.34
C LEU A 143 -4.10 9.93 -16.71
N GLY A 144 -3.32 9.28 -17.57
CA GLY A 144 -1.95 9.69 -17.89
C GLY A 144 -0.99 9.46 -16.73
N ILE A 145 -1.26 8.50 -15.85
CA ILE A 145 -0.42 8.19 -14.68
C ILE A 145 0.48 7.00 -15.01
N PRO A 146 1.81 7.12 -14.85
CA PRO A 146 2.73 6.04 -15.14
C PRO A 146 2.51 4.86 -14.17
N VAL A 147 2.72 3.67 -14.71
CA VAL A 147 2.67 2.41 -13.99
C VAL A 147 3.99 1.67 -14.17
N VAL A 148 4.51 1.10 -13.09
CA VAL A 148 5.70 0.26 -13.10
C VAL A 148 5.29 -1.15 -12.71
N GLN A 149 5.70 -2.12 -13.53
CA GLN A 149 5.55 -3.54 -13.21
C GLN A 149 6.82 -4.02 -12.51
N ALA A 150 6.73 -4.34 -11.22
CA ALA A 150 7.85 -4.92 -10.49
C ALA A 150 8.10 -6.36 -10.99
N PRO A 151 9.36 -6.83 -10.99
CA PRO A 151 9.65 -8.24 -11.25
C PRO A 151 9.25 -9.14 -10.06
N GLY A 152 9.29 -8.60 -8.85
CA GLY A 152 8.88 -9.24 -7.60
C GLY A 152 7.88 -8.38 -6.82
N GLU A 153 8.25 -7.91 -5.63
CA GLU A 153 7.36 -7.12 -4.76
C GLU A 153 7.29 -5.64 -5.18
N GLY A 154 6.09 -5.07 -5.22
CA GLY A 154 5.89 -3.65 -5.51
C GLY A 154 6.55 -2.73 -4.49
N GLU A 155 6.52 -3.08 -3.19
CA GLU A 155 7.21 -2.32 -2.14
C GLU A 155 8.73 -2.30 -2.32
N ALA A 156 9.31 -3.41 -2.81
CA ALA A 156 10.74 -3.49 -3.09
C ALA A 156 11.13 -2.60 -4.27
N GLN A 157 10.35 -2.65 -5.34
CA GLN A 157 10.55 -1.78 -6.51
C GLN A 157 10.35 -0.30 -6.14
N ALA A 158 9.34 0.04 -5.32
CA ALA A 158 9.14 1.40 -4.83
C ALA A 158 10.31 1.89 -3.96
N ALA A 159 10.85 1.03 -3.09
CA ALA A 159 12.03 1.32 -2.29
C ALA A 159 13.27 1.57 -3.17
N HIS A 160 13.51 0.74 -4.17
CA HIS A 160 14.61 0.89 -5.14
C HIS A 160 14.53 2.20 -5.91
N MET A 161 13.35 2.55 -6.44
CA MET A 161 13.12 3.82 -7.13
C MET A 161 13.41 5.03 -6.20
N ALA A 162 13.07 4.92 -4.92
CA ALA A 162 13.33 5.97 -3.92
C ALA A 162 14.82 6.08 -3.58
N GLN A 163 15.53 4.95 -3.44
CA GLN A 163 16.99 4.91 -3.25
C GLN A 163 17.73 5.56 -4.42
N LYS A 164 17.28 5.31 -5.65
CA LYS A 164 17.81 5.96 -6.88
C LYS A 164 17.38 7.42 -7.06
N ARG A 165 16.56 7.95 -6.16
CA ARG A 165 16.01 9.31 -6.21
C ARG A 165 15.20 9.59 -7.49
N ASN A 166 14.68 8.55 -8.14
CA ASN A 166 13.73 8.71 -9.23
C ASN A 166 12.35 9.09 -8.70
N VAL A 167 12.05 8.73 -7.44
CA VAL A 167 10.88 9.18 -6.70
C VAL A 167 11.30 9.80 -5.37
N THR A 168 10.44 10.64 -4.80
CA THR A 168 10.69 11.33 -3.53
C THR A 168 10.49 10.40 -2.33
N TYR A 169 9.48 9.52 -2.38
CA TYR A 169 9.18 8.57 -1.31
C TYR A 169 8.33 7.39 -1.80
N ALA A 170 8.41 6.28 -1.08
CA ALA A 170 7.50 5.16 -1.22
C ALA A 170 6.20 5.41 -0.43
N VAL A 171 5.08 4.88 -0.90
CA VAL A 171 3.76 5.02 -0.27
C VAL A 171 3.12 3.66 -0.06
N SER A 172 2.85 3.34 1.20
CA SER A 172 2.20 2.09 1.61
C SER A 172 1.61 2.21 3.02
N GLN A 173 0.67 1.32 3.36
CA GLN A 173 0.24 1.11 4.75
C GLN A 173 1.08 0.07 5.49
N ASP A 174 1.98 -0.63 4.82
CA ASP A 174 2.84 -1.62 5.44
C ASP A 174 4.21 -0.99 5.74
N TYR A 175 5.15 -1.75 6.30
CA TYR A 175 6.48 -1.23 6.64
C TYR A 175 7.59 -1.91 5.83
N ASP A 176 7.24 -2.79 4.89
CA ASP A 176 8.22 -3.69 4.28
C ASP A 176 9.11 -2.92 3.31
N SER A 177 8.61 -1.83 2.71
CA SER A 177 9.45 -0.85 1.99
C SER A 177 10.62 -0.29 2.81
N LEU A 178 10.51 -0.16 4.14
CA LEU A 178 11.66 0.22 5.00
C LEU A 178 12.67 -0.93 5.12
N LEU A 179 12.21 -2.18 5.15
CA LEU A 179 13.07 -3.37 5.16
C LEU A 179 13.80 -3.52 3.82
N PHE A 180 13.12 -3.22 2.70
CA PHE A 180 13.72 -3.06 1.37
C PHE A 180 14.57 -1.79 1.22
N GLY A 181 14.66 -0.96 2.26
CA GLY A 181 15.60 0.14 2.35
C GLY A 181 15.13 1.45 1.75
N SER A 182 13.82 1.65 1.59
CA SER A 182 13.27 2.93 1.18
C SER A 182 13.75 4.03 2.14
N PRO A 183 14.38 5.11 1.65
CA PRO A 183 14.86 6.20 2.51
C PRO A 183 13.70 6.90 3.23
N VAL A 184 12.56 7.01 2.56
CA VAL A 184 11.36 7.70 3.07
C VAL A 184 10.13 6.87 2.72
N LEU A 185 9.37 6.50 3.75
CA LEU A 185 8.04 5.91 3.64
C LEU A 185 7.00 6.94 4.07
N VAL A 186 6.01 7.19 3.20
CA VAL A 186 4.81 7.95 3.52
C VAL A 186 3.62 7.00 3.67
N ARG A 187 3.05 6.95 4.87
CA ARG A 187 1.85 6.18 5.19
C ARG A 187 0.61 7.07 5.16
N ASN A 188 -0.55 6.44 5.21
CA ASN A 188 -1.87 7.09 5.24
C ASN A 188 -2.22 7.94 4.00
N LEU A 189 -1.36 8.07 2.99
CA LEU A 189 -1.62 8.96 1.85
C LEU A 189 -2.88 8.57 1.07
N THR A 190 -3.04 7.28 0.76
CA THR A 190 -4.19 6.70 0.04
C THR A 190 -5.50 6.69 0.84
N VAL A 191 -5.45 6.95 2.14
CA VAL A 191 -6.60 6.86 3.06
C VAL A 191 -6.87 8.15 3.84
N SER A 192 -6.02 9.16 3.64
CA SER A 192 -6.05 10.46 4.31
C SER A 192 -7.35 11.25 4.07
N GLY A 193 -7.66 12.16 4.99
CA GLY A 193 -8.86 12.99 4.95
C GLY A 193 -9.87 12.68 6.06
N ARG A 194 -11.03 13.33 5.99
CA ARG A 194 -12.10 13.16 6.97
C ARG A 194 -12.96 11.96 6.60
N ARG A 195 -13.09 11.01 7.53
CA ARG A 195 -13.97 9.84 7.41
C ARG A 195 -14.98 9.85 8.53
N LYS A 196 -16.25 9.55 8.22
CA LYS A 196 -17.23 9.18 9.24
C LYS A 196 -17.09 7.70 9.53
N ALA A 197 -16.81 7.35 10.77
CA ALA A 197 -16.78 5.98 11.25
C ALA A 197 -17.55 5.91 12.57
N ARG A 198 -18.54 5.00 12.67
CA ARG A 198 -19.35 4.78 13.88
C ARG A 198 -19.92 6.09 14.48
N GLY A 199 -20.47 6.95 13.63
CA GLY A 199 -21.06 8.23 14.03
C GLY A 199 -20.06 9.34 14.39
N ARG A 200 -18.74 9.08 14.36
CA ARG A 200 -17.70 10.08 14.66
C ARG A 200 -16.92 10.44 13.39
N THR A 201 -16.54 11.71 13.29
CA THR A 201 -15.63 12.16 12.23
C THR A 201 -14.19 11.96 12.70
N ILE A 202 -13.46 11.09 12.02
CA ILE A 202 -12.03 10.85 12.23
C ILE A 202 -11.28 11.55 11.10
N THR A 203 -10.22 12.27 11.44
CA THR A 203 -9.29 12.83 10.45
C THR A 203 -8.04 11.98 10.43
N ILE A 204 -7.70 11.46 9.26
CA ILE A 204 -6.47 10.69 9.05
C ILE A 204 -5.49 11.59 8.30
N ASN A 205 -4.33 11.83 8.90
CA ASN A 205 -3.24 12.60 8.29
C ASN A 205 -2.18 11.65 7.71
N PRO A 206 -1.51 12.04 6.62
CA PRO A 206 -0.30 11.37 6.16
C PRO A 206 0.77 11.32 7.26
N GLU A 207 1.55 10.25 7.29
CA GLU A 207 2.67 10.07 8.22
C GLU A 207 3.94 9.82 7.43
N ARG A 208 5.05 10.46 7.80
CA ARG A 208 6.38 10.21 7.24
C ARG A 208 7.24 9.44 8.23
N ILE A 209 8.00 8.48 7.69
CA ILE A 209 9.02 7.73 8.41
C ILE A 209 10.28 7.78 7.55
N VAL A 210 11.38 8.23 8.16
CA VAL A 210 12.70 8.32 7.52
C VAL A 210 13.55 7.17 8.03
N LEU A 211 14.08 6.34 7.13
CA LEU A 211 14.79 5.13 7.50
C LEU A 211 16.04 5.43 8.34
N SER A 212 16.84 6.43 7.97
CA SER A 212 18.03 6.80 8.76
C SER A 212 17.66 7.20 10.19
N SER A 213 16.63 8.02 10.36
CA SER A 213 16.15 8.43 11.70
C SER A 213 15.65 7.24 12.52
N VAL A 214 15.02 6.24 11.87
CA VAL A 214 14.62 4.98 12.52
C VAL A 214 15.84 4.21 13.00
N LEU A 215 16.82 3.99 12.12
CA LEU A 215 18.03 3.23 12.42
C LEU A 215 18.84 3.91 13.54
N ASP A 216 18.99 5.23 13.50
CA ASP A 216 19.68 6.02 14.52
C ASP A 216 18.95 5.96 15.87
N HIS A 217 17.63 6.17 15.88
CA HIS A 217 16.82 6.11 17.09
C HIS A 217 16.84 4.72 17.74
N LEU A 218 16.80 3.68 16.90
CA LEU A 218 16.85 2.29 17.34
C LEU A 218 18.28 1.77 17.53
N GLY A 219 19.32 2.53 17.19
CA GLY A 219 20.71 2.11 17.33
C GLY A 219 20.98 0.74 16.69
N ILE A 220 20.46 0.52 15.48
CA ILE A 220 20.58 -0.74 14.73
C ILE A 220 20.90 -0.48 13.26
N THR A 221 21.42 -1.49 12.57
CA THR A 221 21.58 -1.45 11.10
C THR A 221 20.30 -1.88 10.39
N ARG A 222 20.27 -1.74 9.05
CA ARG A 222 19.14 -2.21 8.24
C ARG A 222 19.02 -3.74 8.27
N GLU A 223 20.13 -4.45 8.25
CA GLU A 223 20.19 -5.92 8.40
C GLU A 223 19.54 -6.33 9.73
N GLN A 224 19.85 -5.62 10.80
CA GLN A 224 19.24 -5.83 12.11
C GLN A 224 17.74 -5.48 12.13
N LEU A 225 17.31 -4.47 11.37
CA LEU A 225 15.88 -4.18 11.20
C LEU A 225 15.15 -5.30 10.43
N ILE A 226 15.80 -5.90 9.43
CA ILE A 226 15.29 -7.08 8.72
C ILE A 226 15.17 -8.27 9.67
N ASP A 227 16.18 -8.52 10.51
CA ASP A 227 16.17 -9.56 11.53
C ASP A 227 15.01 -9.37 12.52
N ILE A 228 14.75 -8.14 12.95
CA ILE A 228 13.57 -7.82 13.76
C ILE A 228 12.29 -8.20 13.01
N GLY A 229 12.20 -7.89 11.71
CA GLY A 229 11.06 -8.29 10.88
C GLY A 229 10.87 -9.80 10.83
N ILE A 230 11.95 -10.56 10.61
CA ILE A 230 11.93 -12.03 10.58
C ILE A 230 11.48 -12.61 11.92
N LEU A 231 11.98 -12.10 13.05
CA LEU A 231 11.58 -12.56 14.38
C LEU A 231 10.10 -12.31 14.67
N VAL A 232 9.59 -11.14 14.27
CA VAL A 232 8.18 -10.76 14.45
C VAL A 232 7.24 -11.52 13.51
N GLY A 233 7.74 -11.87 12.33
CA GLY A 233 6.97 -12.44 11.24
C GLY A 233 6.76 -11.44 10.12
N THR A 234 6.94 -11.93 8.90
CA THR A 234 6.79 -11.19 7.65
C THR A 234 5.80 -11.91 6.74
N ASP A 235 5.58 -11.37 5.54
CA ASP A 235 4.84 -12.10 4.50
C ASP A 235 5.59 -13.34 3.98
N PHE A 236 6.84 -13.57 4.42
CA PHE A 236 7.75 -14.63 3.96
C PHE A 236 8.04 -15.68 5.04
N ASN A 237 7.67 -15.43 6.29
CA ASN A 237 7.83 -16.38 7.39
C ASN A 237 6.83 -16.07 8.53
N PRO A 238 6.38 -17.09 9.29
CA PRO A 238 5.39 -16.90 10.35
C PRO A 238 5.90 -16.13 11.58
N GLY A 239 7.21 -15.92 11.69
CA GLY A 239 7.86 -15.36 12.88
C GLY A 239 7.93 -16.33 14.06
N ILE A 240 8.42 -15.84 15.20
CA ILE A 240 8.49 -16.62 16.44
C ILE A 240 7.31 -16.24 17.33
N ARG A 241 6.52 -17.25 17.71
CA ARG A 241 5.38 -17.08 18.61
C ARG A 241 5.81 -16.42 19.92
N GLY A 242 5.17 -15.28 20.25
CA GLY A 242 5.45 -14.52 21.47
C GLY A 242 6.55 -13.46 21.34
N VAL A 243 7.20 -13.36 20.18
CA VAL A 243 8.20 -12.32 19.90
C VAL A 243 7.55 -11.16 19.14
N GLY A 244 7.34 -10.04 19.82
CA GLY A 244 6.88 -8.79 19.21
C GLY A 244 8.02 -7.79 18.99
N GLY A 245 7.77 -6.68 18.28
CA GLY A 245 8.81 -5.73 17.85
C GLY A 245 9.78 -5.25 18.95
N LYS A 246 9.29 -4.93 20.16
CA LYS A 246 10.16 -4.53 21.28
C LYS A 246 11.05 -5.67 21.78
N THR A 247 10.53 -6.90 21.83
CA THR A 247 11.29 -8.09 22.24
C THR A 247 12.34 -8.42 21.18
N ALA A 248 11.94 -8.42 19.91
CA ALA A 248 12.83 -8.63 18.78
C ALA A 248 13.98 -7.61 18.75
N LEU A 249 13.69 -6.33 18.99
CA LEU A 249 14.72 -5.29 19.09
C LEU A 249 15.75 -5.59 20.20
N LYS A 250 15.30 -6.06 21.36
CA LYS A 250 16.20 -6.44 22.46
C LYS A 250 17.10 -7.62 22.07
N ILE A 251 16.50 -8.66 21.49
CA ILE A 251 17.22 -9.86 21.03
C ILE A 251 18.31 -9.48 20.02
N VAL A 252 17.96 -8.68 19.02
CA VAL A 252 18.89 -8.27 17.96
C VAL A 252 20.01 -7.37 18.50
N ARG A 253 19.71 -6.41 19.38
CA ARG A 253 20.73 -5.58 20.03
C ARG A 253 21.70 -6.38 20.91
N ASN A 254 21.25 -7.50 21.46
CA ASN A 254 22.10 -8.41 22.23
C ASN A 254 22.88 -9.41 21.37
N ASN A 255 22.73 -9.38 20.03
CA ASN A 255 23.28 -10.38 19.10
C ASN A 255 22.79 -11.81 19.38
N GLU A 256 21.56 -11.96 19.87
CA GLU A 256 20.95 -13.25 20.25
C GLU A 256 20.08 -13.86 19.11
N PHE A 257 20.03 -13.23 17.93
CA PHE A 257 19.18 -13.67 16.81
C PHE A 257 19.46 -15.13 16.40
N GLU A 258 20.71 -15.45 16.08
CA GLU A 258 21.09 -16.78 15.59
C GLU A 258 20.81 -17.88 16.62
N SER A 259 21.14 -17.62 17.88
CA SER A 259 20.87 -18.55 18.98
C SER A 259 19.37 -18.80 19.17
N LEU A 260 18.54 -17.76 19.03
CA LEU A 260 17.10 -17.89 19.21
C LEU A 260 16.45 -18.66 18.06
N ILE A 261 16.88 -18.41 16.81
CA ILE A 261 16.39 -19.16 15.65
C ILE A 261 16.76 -20.63 15.79
N ALA A 262 18.02 -20.94 16.12
CA ALA A 262 18.46 -22.33 16.34
C ALA A 262 17.68 -23.05 17.46
N GLU A 263 17.29 -22.34 18.52
CA GLU A 263 16.52 -22.91 19.62
C GLU A 263 15.03 -23.11 19.28
N LYS A 264 14.39 -22.10 18.66
CA LYS A 264 12.93 -22.06 18.49
C LYS A 264 12.46 -22.60 17.14
N GLN A 265 13.30 -22.52 16.12
CA GLN A 265 12.99 -22.91 14.74
C GLN A 265 14.23 -23.56 14.09
N PRO A 266 14.72 -24.71 14.59
CA PRO A 266 15.97 -25.32 14.13
C PRO A 266 15.99 -25.68 12.64
N ASP A 267 14.82 -25.91 12.04
CA ASP A 267 14.67 -26.27 10.62
C ASP A 267 14.43 -25.05 9.70
N PHE A 268 14.39 -23.83 10.27
CA PHE A 268 14.15 -22.60 9.50
C PHE A 268 15.46 -21.90 9.17
N ASP A 269 15.74 -21.71 7.88
CA ASP A 269 16.86 -20.91 7.40
C ASP A 269 16.39 -19.47 7.09
N PRO A 270 16.83 -18.45 7.86
CA PRO A 270 16.50 -17.06 7.60
C PRO A 270 17.30 -16.43 6.45
N GLY A 271 18.37 -17.09 5.97
CA GLY A 271 19.30 -16.59 4.96
C GLY A 271 18.62 -16.13 3.66
N PRO A 272 17.77 -16.95 3.02
CA PRO A 272 17.05 -16.58 1.80
C PRO A 272 16.15 -15.35 1.97
N ILE A 273 15.51 -15.18 3.13
CA ILE A 273 14.62 -14.05 3.40
C ILE A 273 15.43 -12.77 3.65
N ARG A 274 16.55 -12.88 4.39
CA ARG A 274 17.50 -11.76 4.56
C ARG A 274 18.01 -11.29 3.21
N GLU A 275 18.50 -12.22 2.38
CA GLU A 275 19.01 -11.92 1.05
C GLU A 275 17.93 -11.28 0.18
N PHE A 276 16.69 -11.77 0.25
CA PHE A 276 15.57 -11.17 -0.48
C PHE A 276 15.27 -9.73 -0.06
N PHE A 277 15.34 -9.40 1.23
CA PHE A 277 15.15 -8.02 1.67
C PHE A 277 16.34 -7.12 1.33
N LEU A 278 17.57 -7.64 1.36
CA LEU A 278 18.78 -6.88 1.05
C LEU A 278 18.92 -6.61 -0.44
N ASN A 279 18.72 -7.64 -1.26
CA ASN A 279 18.90 -7.67 -2.71
C ASN A 279 17.63 -8.20 -3.40
N PRO A 280 16.49 -7.50 -3.29
CA PRO A 280 15.25 -7.94 -3.93
C PRO A 280 15.36 -7.87 -5.46
N PRO A 281 14.61 -8.73 -6.19
CA PRO A 281 14.42 -8.55 -7.62
C PRO A 281 13.74 -7.19 -7.88
N VAL A 282 14.44 -6.31 -8.59
CA VAL A 282 13.98 -4.98 -9.01
C VAL A 282 14.46 -4.71 -10.44
N THR A 283 13.83 -3.74 -11.10
CA THR A 283 14.16 -3.36 -12.48
C THR A 283 14.47 -1.87 -12.56
N ASP A 284 15.35 -1.50 -13.49
CA ASP A 284 15.57 -0.12 -13.94
C ASP A 284 14.84 0.18 -15.26
N ASP A 285 14.20 -0.82 -15.85
CA ASP A 285 13.41 -0.71 -17.08
C ASP A 285 12.03 -0.12 -16.77
N TYR A 286 12.01 1.18 -16.54
CA TYR A 286 10.79 1.96 -16.38
C TYR A 286 10.99 3.40 -16.88
N THR A 287 9.89 4.03 -17.30
CA THR A 287 9.86 5.45 -17.67
C THR A 287 8.77 6.15 -16.87
N LEU A 288 9.11 7.29 -16.27
CA LEU A 288 8.22 8.08 -15.44
C LEU A 288 7.73 9.31 -16.21
N GLU A 289 6.66 9.12 -16.97
CA GLU A 289 6.03 10.18 -17.75
C GLU A 289 4.57 10.34 -17.35
N TRP A 290 4.21 11.56 -16.94
CA TRP A 290 2.83 11.92 -16.63
C TRP A 290 2.20 12.62 -17.83
N GLY A 291 1.18 11.99 -18.39
CA GLY A 291 0.40 12.49 -19.52
C GLY A 291 -0.75 13.39 -19.10
N ARG A 292 -1.48 13.89 -20.11
CA ARG A 292 -2.78 14.53 -19.89
C ARG A 292 -3.87 13.45 -19.79
N PRO A 293 -4.84 13.59 -18.87
CA PRO A 293 -5.96 12.66 -18.81
C PRO A 293 -6.78 12.67 -20.11
N ASP A 294 -7.12 11.48 -20.61
CA ASP A 294 -8.13 11.28 -21.65
C ASP A 294 -9.53 11.38 -21.02
N VAL A 295 -10.06 12.59 -20.98
CA VAL A 295 -11.33 12.88 -20.28
C VAL A 295 -12.48 12.05 -20.84
N GLU A 296 -12.61 11.94 -22.16
CA GLU A 296 -13.73 11.22 -22.76
C GLU A 296 -13.55 9.71 -22.63
N GLY A 297 -12.33 9.18 -22.77
CA GLY A 297 -12.05 7.77 -22.48
C GLY A 297 -12.34 7.38 -21.03
N ILE A 298 -12.04 8.25 -20.06
CA ILE A 298 -12.38 8.03 -18.65
C ILE A 298 -13.90 8.02 -18.43
N VAL A 299 -14.63 8.94 -19.07
CA VAL A 299 -16.10 8.99 -18.99
C VAL A 299 -16.72 7.75 -19.63
N GLU A 300 -16.27 7.36 -20.81
CA GLU A 300 -16.72 6.13 -21.48
C GLU A 300 -16.48 4.89 -20.60
N MET A 301 -15.28 4.79 -20.01
CA MET A 301 -14.96 3.71 -19.09
C MET A 301 -15.87 3.72 -17.86
N LEU A 302 -15.83 4.79 -17.06
CA LEU A 302 -16.42 4.80 -15.74
C LEU A 302 -17.94 4.93 -15.78
N CYS A 303 -18.48 5.81 -16.62
CA CYS A 303 -19.91 6.04 -16.73
C CYS A 303 -20.56 5.00 -17.64
N GLY A 304 -19.93 4.68 -18.77
CA GLY A 304 -20.48 3.74 -19.75
C GLY A 304 -20.41 2.27 -19.33
N ARG A 305 -19.31 1.82 -18.70
CA ARG A 305 -19.12 0.39 -18.33
C ARG A 305 -19.30 0.08 -16.85
N TYR A 306 -19.14 1.07 -15.97
CA TYR A 306 -19.12 0.87 -14.52
C TYR A 306 -20.17 1.71 -13.76
N ASP A 307 -21.09 2.36 -14.48
CA ASP A 307 -22.25 3.08 -13.93
C ASP A 307 -21.89 4.22 -12.95
N PHE A 308 -20.73 4.86 -13.13
CA PHE A 308 -20.38 6.04 -12.35
C PHE A 308 -21.21 7.26 -12.79
N SER A 309 -21.53 8.14 -11.84
CA SER A 309 -22.14 9.43 -12.14
C SER A 309 -21.18 10.32 -12.94
N GLU A 310 -21.59 10.71 -14.14
CA GLU A 310 -20.81 11.56 -15.04
C GLU A 310 -20.43 12.90 -14.39
N ASP A 311 -21.38 13.57 -13.73
CA ASP A 311 -21.13 14.82 -13.00
C ASP A 311 -19.99 14.67 -11.98
N ARG A 312 -19.97 13.55 -11.25
CA ARG A 312 -18.92 13.27 -10.26
C ARG A 312 -17.58 12.98 -10.91
N VAL A 313 -17.57 12.25 -12.02
CA VAL A 313 -16.35 11.94 -12.78
C VAL A 313 -15.75 13.22 -13.36
N ARG A 314 -16.55 13.99 -14.12
CA ARG A 314 -16.10 15.26 -14.71
C ARG A 314 -15.66 16.27 -13.65
N GLY A 315 -16.35 16.33 -12.51
CA GLY A 315 -15.94 17.16 -11.38
C GLY A 315 -14.58 16.77 -10.79
N ALA A 316 -14.25 15.48 -10.74
CA ALA A 316 -12.92 15.02 -10.33
C ALA A 316 -11.84 15.37 -11.36
N LEU A 317 -12.12 15.18 -12.65
CA LEU A 317 -11.19 15.47 -13.75
C LEU A 317 -10.91 16.97 -13.91
N ALA A 318 -11.90 17.82 -13.65
CA ALA A 318 -11.71 19.27 -13.63
C ALA A 318 -10.66 19.70 -12.61
N ARG A 319 -10.55 19.02 -11.46
CA ARG A 319 -9.51 19.30 -10.44
C ARG A 319 -8.11 18.91 -10.90
N ILE A 320 -7.98 17.95 -11.81
CA ILE A 320 -6.69 17.52 -12.38
C ILE A 320 -6.19 18.53 -13.42
N SER A 321 -7.12 19.08 -14.21
CA SER A 321 -6.79 19.94 -15.36
C SER A 321 -6.39 21.37 -14.95
N VAL A 322 -6.65 21.77 -13.71
CA VAL A 322 -6.41 23.14 -13.23
C VAL A 322 -5.04 23.22 -12.54
N LYS A 323 -4.00 23.35 -13.38
CA LYS A 323 -2.73 24.09 -13.22
C LYS A 323 -1.51 23.28 -13.66
N PRO A 324 -0.79 23.69 -14.72
CA PRO A 324 0.66 23.56 -14.69
C PRO A 324 1.13 24.46 -13.54
N THR A 325 1.72 23.88 -12.50
CA THR A 325 2.50 24.66 -11.56
C THR A 325 3.57 25.38 -12.36
N GLN A 326 3.38 26.69 -12.49
CA GLN A 326 4.37 27.63 -12.97
C GLN A 326 5.63 27.35 -12.18
N LYS A 327 6.66 26.80 -12.84
CA LYS A 327 8.01 26.77 -12.26
C LYS A 327 8.35 28.22 -11.98
N THR A 328 8.36 28.61 -10.71
CA THR A 328 8.89 29.92 -10.32
C THR A 328 10.35 29.94 -10.74
N LEU A 329 10.72 30.99 -11.47
CA LEU A 329 12.07 31.23 -12.00
C LEU A 329 13.16 31.26 -10.91
N ASP A 330 12.78 31.28 -9.63
CA ASP A 330 13.67 31.28 -8.47
C ASP A 330 14.36 29.94 -8.19
N ALA A 331 14.06 28.88 -8.95
CA ALA A 331 14.79 27.60 -8.86
C ALA A 331 16.01 27.50 -9.79
N TRP A 332 16.37 28.60 -10.47
CA TRP A 332 17.49 28.66 -11.44
C TRP A 332 18.56 29.70 -11.12
N PHE A 333 18.51 30.36 -9.96
CA PHE A 333 19.52 31.31 -9.50
C PHE A 333 20.07 30.98 -8.12
#